data_AF-A0A958FKX3-F1
#
_entry.id   AF-A0A958FKX3-F1
#
_cell.length_a   1.000
_cell.length_b   1.000
_cell.length_c   1.000
_cell.angle_alpha   90.00
_cell.angle_beta   90.00
_cell.angle_gamma   90.00
#
_symmetry.space_group_name_H-M   'P 1'
#
loop_
_entity.id
_entity.type
_entity.pdbx_description
1 polymer ?
#
loop_
_entity_poly.entity_id
_entity_poly.type
_entity_poly.pdbx_seq_one_letter_code
_entity_poly.pdbx_strand_id
1 'polypeptide(L)'
;HHGKMPEYRGKKTTFWAMFNGEASAGVTIQKVNAGLDTGEIVQQGEVAVKGRSLRSVWNELETLGLALYLQAILEIRQGTATYQPASGKKGKLYRDPGWRDILA
;
A
#
# COMPACT_ATOMS: atom_id res chain seq x y z
N HIS A 1 -1.74 -0.72 -5.22
CA HIS A 1 -1.24 0.47 -4.50
C HIS A 1 -0.19 0.04 -3.49
N HIS A 2 1.04 0.57 -3.50
CA HIS A 2 2.12 0.15 -2.57
C HIS A 2 2.04 0.87 -1.20
N GLY A 3 0.84 1.18 -0.74
CA GLY A 3 0.59 1.77 0.57
C GLY A 3 -0.45 0.98 1.35
N LYS A 4 -0.42 1.11 2.68
CA LYS A 4 -1.39 0.52 3.61
C LYS A 4 -2.59 1.46 3.77
N MET A 5 -3.61 1.29 2.93
CA MET A 5 -4.83 2.09 3.02
C MET A 5 -5.55 1.91 4.37
N PRO A 6 -6.18 2.96 4.91
CA PRO A 6 -6.39 4.29 4.31
C PRO A 6 -5.17 5.23 4.41
N GLU A 7 -4.12 4.83 5.10
CA GLU A 7 -2.87 5.58 5.24
C GLU A 7 -1.99 5.45 4.00
N TYR A 8 -0.94 6.29 3.94
CA TYR A 8 0.07 6.23 2.88
C TYR A 8 -0.53 6.23 1.48
N ARG A 9 -1.27 7.30 1.15
CA ARG A 9 -1.85 7.53 -0.18
C ARG A 9 -0.86 8.24 -1.09
N GLY A 10 -1.01 8.11 -2.39
CA GLY A 10 -0.19 8.83 -3.37
C GLY A 10 1.11 8.10 -3.72
N LYS A 11 2.22 8.83 -3.77
CA LYS A 11 3.47 8.34 -4.37
C LYS A 11 4.50 7.91 -3.34
N LYS A 12 5.38 6.99 -3.76
CA LYS A 12 6.58 6.54 -3.00
C LYS A 12 6.26 6.11 -1.55
N THR A 13 5.12 5.49 -1.36
CA THR A 13 4.53 5.19 -0.05
C THR A 13 5.36 4.22 0.78
N THR A 14 6.06 3.27 0.15
CA THR A 14 7.06 2.42 0.82
C THR A 14 8.22 3.23 1.39
N PHE A 15 8.75 4.20 0.63
CA PHE A 15 9.79 5.11 1.13
C PHE A 15 9.28 5.90 2.33
N TRP A 16 8.10 6.51 2.21
CA TRP A 16 7.53 7.32 3.30
C TRP A 16 7.24 6.53 4.56
N ALA A 17 6.76 5.28 4.46
CA ALA A 17 6.56 4.42 5.62
C ALA A 17 7.90 4.17 6.34
N MET A 18 8.95 3.84 5.60
CA MET A 18 10.29 3.64 6.17
C MET A 18 10.87 4.93 6.75
N PHE A 19 10.75 6.05 6.03
CA PHE A 19 11.22 7.37 6.44
C PHE A 19 10.56 7.85 7.74
N ASN A 20 9.26 7.58 7.91
CA ASN A 20 8.52 7.91 9.12
C ASN A 20 8.79 6.94 10.29
N GLY A 21 9.64 5.93 10.11
CA GLY A 21 9.98 4.96 11.16
C GLY A 21 8.87 3.93 11.44
N GLU A 22 8.00 3.65 10.47
CA GLU A 22 6.97 2.62 10.63
C GLU A 22 7.59 1.23 10.84
N ALA A 23 6.88 0.35 11.55
CA ALA A 23 7.30 -1.04 11.71
C ALA A 23 7.11 -1.88 10.44
N SER A 24 6.13 -1.50 9.60
CA SER A 24 5.77 -2.18 8.38
C SER A 24 5.47 -1.21 7.23
N ALA A 25 5.57 -1.71 6.00
CA ALA A 25 5.04 -1.06 4.81
C ALA A 25 4.00 -1.99 4.16
N GLY A 26 2.98 -1.42 3.53
CA GLY A 26 1.84 -2.19 3.01
C GLY A 26 1.68 -2.14 1.50
N VAL A 27 0.89 -3.08 0.98
CA VAL A 27 0.37 -3.09 -0.39
C VAL A 27 -1.13 -3.39 -0.33
N THR A 28 -1.91 -2.68 -1.14
CA THR A 28 -3.36 -2.77 -1.18
C THR A 28 -3.85 -2.99 -2.61
N ILE A 29 -4.74 -3.96 -2.77
CA ILE A 29 -5.58 -4.17 -3.95
C ILE A 29 -6.94 -3.54 -3.66
N GLN A 30 -7.33 -2.57 -4.47
CA GLN A 30 -8.56 -1.81 -4.29
C GLN A 30 -9.38 -1.78 -5.56
N LYS A 31 -10.70 -1.68 -5.42
CA LYS A 31 -11.60 -1.28 -6.49
C LYS A 31 -11.51 0.24 -6.65
N VAL A 32 -10.96 0.68 -7.78
CA VAL A 32 -10.71 2.10 -8.06
C VAL A 32 -12.02 2.89 -8.08
N ASN A 33 -12.00 4.09 -7.50
CA ASN A 33 -13.08 5.08 -7.58
C ASN A 33 -12.51 6.45 -8.01
N ALA A 34 -13.34 7.50 -7.96
CA ALA A 34 -12.95 8.84 -8.41
C ALA A 34 -11.83 9.50 -7.57
N GLY A 35 -11.52 8.97 -6.37
CA GLY A 35 -10.47 9.52 -5.53
C GLY A 35 -9.17 8.73 -5.60
N LEU A 36 -8.05 9.43 -5.37
CA LEU A 36 -6.72 8.83 -5.36
C LEU A 36 -6.51 7.96 -4.12
N ASP A 37 -6.36 6.65 -4.32
CA ASP A 37 -6.18 5.66 -3.26
C ASP A 37 -7.26 5.73 -2.17
N THR A 38 -8.52 5.77 -2.61
CA THR A 38 -9.71 5.81 -1.73
C THR A 38 -10.77 4.78 -2.11
N GLY A 39 -10.39 3.80 -2.93
CA GLY A 39 -11.25 2.71 -3.34
C GLY A 39 -11.66 1.79 -2.20
N GLU A 40 -12.57 0.87 -2.50
CA GLU A 40 -12.88 -0.24 -1.59
C GLU A 40 -11.71 -1.23 -1.61
N ILE A 41 -11.21 -1.59 -0.43
CA ILE A 41 -10.13 -2.56 -0.26
C ILE A 41 -10.69 -3.96 -0.51
N VAL A 42 -10.05 -4.69 -1.42
CA VAL A 42 -10.36 -6.10 -1.72
C VAL A 42 -9.38 -7.01 -0.98
N GLN A 43 -8.09 -6.71 -1.08
CA GLN A 43 -7.02 -7.44 -0.41
C GLN A 43 -5.94 -6.46 0.06
N GLN A 44 -5.30 -6.75 1.18
CA GLN A 44 -4.22 -5.94 1.73
C GLN A 44 -3.24 -6.80 2.50
N GLY A 45 -1.96 -6.44 2.43
CA GLY A 45 -0.91 -7.08 3.21
C GLY A 45 0.22 -6.11 3.56
N GLU A 46 1.10 -6.53 4.44
CA GLU A 46 2.24 -5.74 4.89
C GLU A 46 3.48 -6.58 5.11
N VAL A 47 4.64 -5.93 5.05
CA VAL A 47 5.96 -6.53 5.29
C VAL A 47 6.70 -5.71 6.33
N ALA A 48 7.46 -6.36 7.21
CA ALA A 48 8.29 -5.69 8.19
C ALA A 48 9.46 -4.96 7.52
N VAL A 49 9.82 -3.75 8.01
CA VAL A 49 10.83 -2.90 7.37
C VAL A 49 12.10 -2.65 8.19
N LYS A 50 12.08 -2.97 9.50
CA LYS A 50 13.20 -2.67 10.42
C LYS A 50 14.51 -3.31 9.95
N GLY A 51 15.56 -2.50 9.81
CA GLY A 51 16.91 -2.95 9.44
C GLY A 51 17.05 -3.38 7.98
N ARG A 52 16.07 -3.09 7.13
CA ARG A 52 16.05 -3.52 5.72
C ARG A 52 16.27 -2.34 4.80
N SER A 53 16.79 -2.62 3.61
CA SER A 53 16.90 -1.62 2.54
C SER A 53 15.55 -1.38 1.86
N LEU A 54 15.33 -0.17 1.35
CA LEU A 54 14.13 0.17 0.58
C LEU A 54 13.90 -0.80 -0.59
N ARG A 55 14.97 -1.19 -1.29
CA ARG A 55 14.91 -2.14 -2.40
C ARG A 55 14.43 -3.53 -1.96
N SER A 56 14.91 -4.04 -0.82
CA SER A 56 14.49 -5.34 -0.30
C SER A 56 13.00 -5.32 0.07
N VAL A 57 12.56 -4.29 0.80
CA VAL A 57 11.15 -4.12 1.18
C VAL A 57 10.26 -3.99 -0.05
N TRP A 58 10.67 -3.19 -1.04
CA TRP A 58 9.93 -3.01 -2.28
C TRP A 58 9.74 -4.33 -3.02
N ASN A 59 10.81 -5.11 -3.21
CA ASN A 59 10.74 -6.38 -3.93
C ASN A 59 9.81 -7.40 -3.25
N GLU A 60 9.79 -7.42 -1.91
CA GLU A 60 8.86 -8.29 -1.18
C GLU A 60 7.41 -7.80 -1.30
N LEU A 61 7.18 -6.48 -1.25
CA LEU A 61 5.85 -5.90 -1.49
C LEU A 61 5.32 -6.18 -2.90
N GLU A 62 6.19 -6.19 -3.93
CA GLU A 62 5.82 -6.58 -5.29
C GLU A 62 5.37 -8.05 -5.34
N THR A 63 6.13 -8.94 -4.69
CA THR A 63 5.83 -10.38 -4.64
C THR A 63 4.51 -10.63 -3.89
N LEU A 64 4.35 -10.01 -2.72
CA LEU A 64 3.11 -10.07 -1.94
C LEU A 64 1.94 -9.46 -2.71
N GLY A 65 2.15 -8.31 -3.35
CA GLY A 65 1.15 -7.62 -4.14
C GLY A 65 0.62 -8.47 -5.29
N LEU A 66 1.50 -9.17 -6.01
CA LEU A 66 1.12 -10.11 -7.06
C LEU A 66 0.26 -11.25 -6.52
N ALA A 67 0.66 -11.86 -5.39
CA ALA A 67 -0.11 -12.94 -4.77
C ALA A 67 -1.52 -12.47 -4.37
N LEU A 68 -1.62 -11.31 -3.72
CA LEU A 68 -2.91 -10.70 -3.34
C LEU A 68 -3.75 -10.31 -4.56
N TYR A 69 -3.11 -9.87 -5.65
CA TYR A 69 -3.81 -9.52 -6.89
C TYR A 69 -4.44 -10.76 -7.54
N LEU A 70 -3.70 -11.87 -7.61
CA LEU A 70 -4.22 -13.14 -8.11
C LEU A 70 -5.37 -13.66 -7.24
N GLN A 71 -5.21 -13.59 -5.90
CA GLN A 71 -6.27 -13.95 -4.96
C GLN A 71 -7.54 -13.12 -5.20
N ALA A 72 -7.41 -11.80 -5.29
CA ALA A 72 -8.53 -10.91 -5.54
C ALA A 72 -9.26 -11.24 -6.84
N ILE A 73 -8.54 -11.53 -7.94
CA ILE A 73 -9.15 -11.94 -9.22
C ILE A 73 -9.96 -13.24 -9.05
N LEU A 74 -9.42 -14.23 -8.35
CA LEU A 74 -10.08 -15.51 -8.14
C LEU A 74 -11.36 -15.36 -7.29
N GLU A 75 -11.28 -14.60 -6.20
CA GLU A 75 -12.43 -14.34 -5.33
C GLU A 75 -13.52 -13.54 -6.06
N ILE A 76 -13.14 -12.55 -6.88
CA ILE A 76 -14.10 -11.80 -7.70
C ILE A 76 -14.80 -12.73 -8.69
N ARG A 77 -14.04 -13.58 -9.39
CA ARG A 77 -14.59 -14.53 -10.36
C ARG A 77 -15.54 -15.53 -9.71
N GLN A 78 -15.28 -15.94 -8.48
CA GLN A 78 -16.11 -16.88 -7.71
C GLN A 78 -17.30 -16.21 -7.03
N GLY A 79 -17.39 -14.87 -7.04
CA GLY A 79 -18.42 -14.13 -6.31
C GLY A 79 -18.24 -14.14 -4.79
N THR A 80 -17.03 -14.44 -4.31
CA THR A 80 -16.70 -14.54 -2.88
C THR A 80 -15.90 -13.36 -2.35
N ALA A 81 -15.47 -12.44 -3.22
CA ALA A 81 -14.71 -11.26 -2.83
C ALA A 81 -15.48 -10.38 -1.84
N THR A 82 -14.79 -9.95 -0.79
CA THR A 82 -15.30 -8.95 0.15
C THR A 82 -14.72 -7.58 -0.18
N TYR A 83 -15.53 -6.53 0.01
CA TYR A 83 -15.15 -5.16 -0.25
C TYR A 83 -15.24 -4.39 1.05
N GLN A 84 -14.09 -4.02 1.59
CA GLN A 84 -14.03 -3.21 2.79
C GLN A 84 -13.93 -1.75 2.38
N PRO A 85 -14.83 -0.86 2.84
CA PRO A 85 -14.61 0.57 2.67
C PRO A 85 -13.24 0.93 3.23
N ALA A 86 -12.50 1.81 2.55
CA ALA A 86 -11.37 2.49 3.17
C ALA A 86 -11.93 3.37 4.31
N SER A 87 -12.18 2.77 5.48
CA SER A 87 -12.96 3.38 6.56
C SER A 87 -12.15 4.50 7.23
N GLY A 88 -12.82 5.61 7.54
CA GLY A 88 -12.27 6.71 8.35
C GLY A 88 -11.79 7.96 7.59
N LYS A 89 -11.05 8.81 8.32
CA LYS A 89 -10.41 10.03 7.80
C LYS A 89 -9.38 9.61 6.75
N LYS A 90 -9.40 10.26 5.58
CA LYS A 90 -8.41 10.03 4.53
C LYS A 90 -7.00 10.19 5.12
N GLY A 91 -6.18 9.15 5.00
CA GLY A 91 -4.79 9.21 5.40
C GLY A 91 -3.99 10.23 4.59
N LYS A 92 -2.78 10.52 5.08
CA LYS A 92 -1.91 11.55 4.48
C LYS A 92 -1.61 11.23 3.01
N LEU A 93 -1.75 12.24 2.16
CA LEU A 93 -1.37 12.16 0.75
C LEU A 93 0.10 12.52 0.60
N TYR A 94 0.90 11.55 0.15
CA TYR A 94 2.32 11.71 -0.07
C TYR A 94 2.64 12.00 -1.54
N ARG A 95 3.71 12.77 -1.75
CA ARG A 95 4.25 13.14 -3.07
C ARG A 95 5.64 12.55 -3.24
N ASP A 96 6.28 12.81 -4.37
CA ASP A 96 7.68 12.45 -4.55
C ASP A 96 8.54 13.17 -3.49
N PRO A 97 9.51 12.49 -2.84
CA PRO A 97 10.36 13.09 -1.82
C PRO A 97 11.19 14.23 -2.39
N GLY A 98 11.31 15.30 -1.63
CA GLY A 98 12.17 16.44 -1.94
C GLY A 98 13.62 16.16 -1.55
N TRP A 99 14.52 17.05 -1.97
CA TRP A 99 15.94 16.97 -1.64
C TRP A 99 16.21 16.92 -0.12
N ARG A 100 15.37 17.60 0.68
CA ARG A 100 15.47 17.58 2.16
C ARG A 100 15.15 16.21 2.74
N ASP A 101 14.20 15.49 2.17
CA ASP A 101 13.78 14.17 2.64
C ASP A 101 14.82 13.09 2.30
N ILE A 102 15.62 13.32 1.25
CA ILE A 102 16.67 12.39 0.80
C ILE A 102 17.98 12.58 1.58
N LEU A 103 18.27 13.81 2.02
CA LEU A 103 19.50 14.16 2.72
C LEU A 103 19.38 14.11 4.25
N ALA A 104 18.17 13.91 4.78
CA ALA A 104 17.92 13.68 6.21
C ALA A 104 18.29 12.25 6.62
#